data_AF-A0A4U5N6D3-F1
#
_entry.id   AF-A0A4U5N6D3-F1
#
_cell.length_a   1.000
_cell.length_b   1.000
_cell.length_c   1.000
_cell.angle_alpha   90.00
_cell.angle_beta   90.00
_cell.angle_gamma   90.00
#
_symmetry.space_group_name_H-M   'P 1'
#
loop_
_entity.id
_entity.type
_entity.pdbx_description
1 polymer ?
#
loop_
_entity_poly.entity_id
_entity_poly.type
_entity_poly.pdbx_seq_one_letter_code
_entity_poly.pdbx_strand_id
1 'polypeptide(L)'
;MSPRSPTKREKQFISVQQEWSTAFKMSLEKAMTELTERLHQEYLSDRQRMEKEIQNEYRRREEETKSIVFKEMEGELDRRIKELQAQHVLDLNQTKRKQWCRVCGNLSSYPCCWNVSYCSKECQHRNWREHRPSCRRKKEEQENRVKQEGSPEEATAD
;
A
#
# COMPACT_ATOMS: atom_id res chain seq x y z
N MET A 1 53.44 4.23 86.76
CA MET A 1 54.60 3.44 86.30
C MET A 1 54.64 3.54 84.79
N SER A 2 55.75 4.02 84.21
CA SER A 2 55.87 4.16 82.75
C SER A 2 56.14 2.78 82.12
N PRO A 3 55.50 2.44 80.99
CA PRO A 3 55.76 1.15 80.32
C PRO A 3 57.24 1.01 79.95
N ARG A 4 57.81 -0.19 80.15
CA ARG A 4 59.21 -0.48 79.82
C ARG A 4 59.37 -0.56 78.31
N SER A 5 60.46 0.00 77.79
CA SER A 5 60.76 -0.03 76.36
C SER A 5 60.97 -1.47 75.86
N PRO A 6 60.43 -1.85 74.68
CA PRO A 6 60.54 -3.20 74.15
C PRO A 6 61.99 -3.58 73.82
N THR A 7 62.32 -4.85 74.03
CA THR A 7 63.61 -5.46 73.72
C THR A 7 63.82 -5.62 72.21
N LYS A 8 65.07 -5.85 71.79
CA LYS A 8 65.43 -6.00 70.37
C LYS A 8 64.66 -7.13 69.67
N ARG A 9 64.44 -8.27 70.35
CA ARG A 9 63.65 -9.40 69.82
C ARG A 9 62.17 -9.06 69.70
N GLU A 10 61.59 -8.38 70.68
CA GLU A 10 60.19 -7.95 70.62
C GLU A 10 59.95 -6.97 69.48
N LYS A 11 60.89 -6.04 69.24
CA LYS A 11 60.84 -5.13 68.08
C LYS A 11 60.90 -5.89 66.75
N GLN A 12 61.73 -6.93 66.64
CA GLN A 12 61.80 -7.77 65.45
C GLN A 12 60.51 -8.55 65.22
N PHE A 13 59.92 -9.12 66.26
CA PHE A 13 58.63 -9.80 66.18
C PHE A 13 57.50 -8.85 65.74
N ILE A 14 57.45 -7.65 66.32
CA ILE A 14 56.48 -6.61 65.95
C ILE A 14 56.66 -6.19 64.48
N SER A 15 57.90 -6.02 64.00
CA SER A 15 58.20 -5.69 62.59
C SER A 15 57.61 -6.73 61.63
N VAL A 16 57.93 -8.01 61.87
CA VAL A 16 57.46 -9.12 61.03
C VAL A 16 55.94 -9.25 61.09
N GLN A 17 55.34 -9.07 62.27
CA GLN A 17 53.89 -9.07 62.44
C GLN A 17 53.21 -7.93 61.66
N GLN A 18 53.79 -6.73 61.67
CA GLN A 18 53.28 -5.57 60.93
C GLN A 18 53.40 -5.77 59.42
N GLU A 19 54.55 -6.27 58.95
CA GLU A 19 54.79 -6.59 57.54
C GLU A 19 53.79 -7.63 57.04
N TRP A 20 53.61 -8.72 57.79
CA TRP A 20 52.64 -9.77 57.44
C TRP A 20 51.20 -9.26 57.44
N SER A 21 50.80 -8.47 58.45
CA SER A 21 49.45 -7.90 58.51
C SER A 21 49.18 -6.95 57.34
N THR A 22 50.18 -6.17 56.93
CA THR A 22 50.08 -5.25 55.80
C THR A 22 50.00 -6.04 54.49
N ALA A 23 50.87 -7.02 54.28
CA ALA A 23 50.85 -7.88 53.09
C ALA A 23 49.53 -8.66 52.95
N PHE A 24 48.98 -9.17 54.04
CA PHE A 24 47.69 -9.85 54.03
C PHE A 24 46.54 -8.91 53.64
N LYS A 25 46.48 -7.70 54.23
CA LYS A 25 45.48 -6.69 53.87
C LYS A 25 45.56 -6.29 52.40
N MET A 26 46.77 -6.04 51.89
CA MET A 26 46.99 -5.71 50.48
C MET A 26 46.54 -6.85 49.54
N SER A 27 46.85 -8.10 49.91
CA SER A 27 46.43 -9.27 49.13
C SER A 27 44.91 -9.41 49.09
N LEU A 28 44.24 -9.20 50.23
CA LEU A 28 42.79 -9.25 50.34
C LEU A 28 42.13 -8.12 49.51
N GLU A 29 42.64 -6.90 49.62
CA GLU A 29 42.14 -5.74 48.86
C GLU A 29 42.31 -5.94 47.35
N LYS A 30 43.46 -6.50 46.93
CA LYS A 30 43.71 -6.87 45.54
C LYS A 30 42.72 -7.92 45.05
N ALA A 31 42.53 -9.00 45.82
CA ALA A 31 41.59 -10.07 45.46
C ALA A 31 40.14 -9.56 45.36
N MET A 32 39.72 -8.68 46.28
CA MET A 32 38.41 -8.04 46.23
C MET A 32 38.25 -7.17 44.99
N THR A 33 39.24 -6.32 44.69
CA THR A 33 39.21 -5.42 43.53
C THR A 33 39.15 -6.21 42.22
N GLU A 34 39.96 -7.26 42.08
CA GLU A 34 39.97 -8.12 40.89
C GLU A 34 38.67 -8.90 40.71
N LEU A 35 38.01 -9.30 41.80
CA LEU A 35 36.71 -9.97 41.74
C LEU A 35 35.62 -8.98 41.32
N THR A 36 35.60 -7.79 41.93
CA THR A 36 34.62 -6.75 41.59
C THR A 36 34.75 -6.30 40.14
N GLU A 37 35.98 -6.10 39.64
CA GLU A 37 36.21 -5.74 38.25
C GLU A 37 35.72 -6.84 37.29
N ARG A 38 36.02 -8.11 37.58
CA ARG A 38 35.53 -9.24 36.77
C ARG A 38 34.00 -9.28 36.71
N LEU A 39 33.34 -9.19 37.86
CA LEU A 39 31.87 -9.17 37.93
C LEU A 39 31.29 -7.96 37.19
N HIS A 40 31.94 -6.79 37.28
CA HIS A 40 31.49 -5.60 36.56
C HIS A 40 31.59 -5.78 35.04
N GLN A 41 32.70 -6.34 34.55
CA GLN A 41 32.91 -6.62 33.13
C GLN A 41 31.88 -7.63 32.60
N GLU A 42 31.62 -8.70 33.35
CA GLU A 42 30.58 -9.68 33.01
C GLU A 42 29.20 -9.02 32.94
N TYR A 43 28.84 -8.21 33.94
CA TYR A 43 27.59 -7.47 33.95
C TYR A 43 27.43 -6.54 32.74
N LEU A 44 28.47 -5.79 32.38
CA LEU A 44 28.43 -4.89 31.23
C LEU A 44 28.29 -5.65 29.91
N SER A 45 29.02 -6.76 29.76
CA SER A 45 28.94 -7.65 28.60
C SER A 45 27.53 -8.24 28.45
N ASP A 46 26.97 -8.76 29.55
CA ASP A 46 25.63 -9.32 29.59
C ASP A 46 24.57 -8.26 29.26
N ARG A 47 24.70 -7.05 29.82
CA ARG A 47 23.81 -5.93 29.52
C ARG A 47 23.83 -5.58 28.04
N GLN A 48 25.02 -5.48 27.44
CA GLN A 48 25.16 -5.19 26.00
C GLN A 48 24.61 -6.32 25.12
N ARG A 49 24.79 -7.58 25.53
CA ARG A 49 24.24 -8.73 24.82
C ARG A 49 22.71 -8.70 24.84
N MET A 50 22.11 -8.52 26.02
CA MET A 50 20.65 -8.42 26.16
C MET A 50 20.08 -7.25 25.37
N GLU A 51 20.74 -6.09 25.39
CA GLU A 51 20.30 -4.92 24.61
C GLU A 51 20.27 -5.22 23.10
N LYS A 52 21.30 -5.90 22.58
CA LYS A 52 21.35 -6.31 21.17
C LYS A 52 20.31 -7.36 20.82
N GLU A 53 20.09 -8.35 21.69
CA GLU A 53 19.07 -9.38 21.49
C GLU A 53 17.67 -8.76 21.39
N ILE A 54 17.35 -7.86 22.32
CA ILE A 54 16.08 -7.12 22.34
C ILE A 54 15.92 -6.30 21.05
N GLN A 55 16.93 -5.52 20.66
CA GLN A 55 16.89 -4.73 19.43
C GLN A 55 16.68 -5.59 18.17
N ASN A 56 17.35 -6.73 18.09
CA ASN A 56 17.21 -7.65 16.97
C ASN A 56 15.82 -8.28 16.93
N GLU A 57 15.25 -8.64 18.08
CA GLU A 57 13.90 -9.18 18.16
C GLU A 57 12.85 -8.14 17.72
N TYR A 58 12.97 -6.90 18.20
CA TYR A 58 12.08 -5.81 17.77
C TYR A 58 12.16 -5.59 16.26
N ARG A 59 13.37 -5.54 15.70
CA ARG A 59 13.57 -5.38 14.25
C ARG A 59 12.92 -6.51 13.46
N ARG A 60 13.13 -7.76 13.87
CA ARG A 60 12.52 -8.94 13.21
C ARG A 60 11.00 -8.87 13.26
N ARG A 61 10.41 -8.57 14.42
CA ARG A 61 8.96 -8.44 14.56
C ARG A 61 8.38 -7.31 13.71
N GLU A 62 9.10 -6.19 13.61
CA GLU A 62 8.69 -5.07 12.76
C GLU A 62 8.71 -5.47 11.28
N GLU A 63 9.77 -6.13 10.82
CA GLU A 63 9.89 -6.64 9.45
C GLU A 63 8.81 -7.67 9.11
N GLU A 64 8.53 -8.60 10.02
CA GLU A 64 7.45 -9.58 9.88
C GLU A 64 6.08 -8.91 9.78
N THR A 65 5.80 -7.97 10.68
CA THR A 65 4.54 -7.22 10.67
C THR A 65 4.37 -6.45 9.37
N LYS A 66 5.42 -5.74 8.93
CA LYS A 66 5.41 -5.05 7.63
C LYS A 66 5.14 -6.02 6.49
N SER A 67 5.84 -7.14 6.44
CA SER A 67 5.69 -8.17 5.40
C SER A 67 4.25 -8.70 5.32
N ILE A 68 3.62 -8.98 6.46
CA ILE A 68 2.23 -9.44 6.54
C ILE A 68 1.30 -8.36 5.99
N VAL A 69 1.39 -7.13 6.51
CA VAL A 69 0.53 -6.01 6.10
C VAL A 69 0.67 -5.72 4.60
N PHE A 70 1.90 -5.73 4.07
CA PHE A 70 2.12 -5.51 2.63
C PHE A 70 1.47 -6.60 1.77
N LYS A 71 1.61 -7.88 2.15
CA LYS A 71 0.99 -9.00 1.42
C LYS A 71 -0.54 -8.95 1.47
N GLU A 72 -1.11 -8.62 2.62
CA GLU A 72 -2.56 -8.46 2.78
C GLU A 72 -3.09 -7.32 1.92
N MET A 73 -2.40 -6.17 1.93
CA MET A 73 -2.76 -5.01 1.11
C MET A 73 -2.67 -5.32 -0.38
N GLU A 74 -1.59 -5.97 -0.83
CA GLU A 74 -1.42 -6.40 -2.23
C GLU A 74 -2.57 -7.35 -2.64
N GLY A 75 -2.90 -8.34 -1.80
CA GLY A 75 -4.01 -9.24 -2.06
C GLY A 75 -5.39 -8.57 -2.07
N GLU A 76 -5.60 -7.52 -1.28
CA GLU A 76 -6.83 -6.71 -1.33
C GLU A 76 -6.90 -5.88 -2.61
N LEU A 77 -5.80 -5.23 -3.00
CA LEU A 77 -5.73 -4.45 -4.25
C LEU A 77 -6.00 -5.34 -5.46
N ASP A 78 -5.40 -6.52 -5.53
CA ASP A 78 -5.62 -7.47 -6.62
C ASP A 78 -7.08 -7.95 -6.71
N ARG A 79 -7.70 -8.26 -5.56
CA ARG A 79 -9.13 -8.61 -5.50
C ARG A 79 -9.97 -7.45 -6.00
N ARG A 80 -9.69 -6.24 -5.54
CA ARG A 80 -10.43 -5.04 -5.93
C ARG A 80 -10.31 -4.74 -7.42
N ILE A 81 -9.12 -4.90 -8.00
CA ILE A 81 -8.90 -4.76 -9.44
C ILE A 81 -9.74 -5.77 -10.21
N LYS A 82 -9.73 -7.04 -9.81
CA LYS A 82 -10.52 -8.10 -10.48
C LYS A 82 -12.02 -7.82 -10.40
N GLU A 83 -12.52 -7.37 -9.25
CA GLU A 83 -13.91 -6.98 -9.08
C GLU A 83 -14.31 -5.82 -10.01
N LEU A 84 -13.50 -4.76 -10.05
CA LEU A 84 -13.75 -3.61 -10.92
C LEU A 84 -13.70 -4.00 -12.40
N GLN A 85 -12.77 -4.88 -12.79
CA GLN A 85 -12.70 -5.41 -14.15
C GLN A 85 -13.94 -6.23 -14.50
N ALA A 86 -14.40 -7.11 -13.60
CA ALA A 86 -15.61 -7.90 -13.80
C ALA A 86 -16.85 -7.00 -13.93
N GLN A 87 -16.98 -6.02 -13.05
CA GLN A 87 -18.08 -5.06 -13.09
C GLN A 87 -18.06 -4.24 -14.39
N HIS A 88 -16.88 -3.76 -14.81
CA HIS A 88 -16.72 -3.03 -16.06
C HIS A 88 -17.14 -3.87 -17.27
N VAL A 89 -16.82 -5.17 -17.30
CA VAL A 89 -17.28 -6.06 -18.38
C VAL A 89 -18.81 -6.18 -18.39
N LEU A 90 -19.45 -6.28 -17.23
CA LEU A 90 -20.91 -6.31 -17.12
C LEU A 90 -21.54 -5.00 -17.61
N ASP A 91 -20.99 -3.86 -17.20
CA ASP A 91 -21.46 -2.53 -17.58
C ASP A 91 -21.31 -2.29 -19.09
N LEU A 92 -20.18 -2.72 -19.69
CA LEU A 92 -19.98 -2.69 -21.13
C LEU A 92 -21.01 -3.54 -21.87
N ASN A 93 -21.28 -4.76 -21.39
CA ASN A 93 -22.28 -5.63 -21.99
C ASN A 93 -23.69 -5.04 -21.90
N GLN A 94 -24.03 -4.44 -20.75
CA GLN A 94 -25.30 -3.73 -20.59
C GLN A 94 -25.39 -2.51 -21.52
N THR A 95 -24.29 -1.79 -21.69
CA THR A 95 -24.21 -0.61 -22.55
C THR A 95 -24.40 -0.97 -24.01
N LYS A 96 -23.72 -2.03 -24.49
CA LYS A 96 -23.83 -2.50 -25.88
C LYS A 96 -25.23 -2.99 -26.27
N ARG A 97 -26.09 -3.34 -25.30
CA ARG A 97 -27.47 -3.80 -25.53
C ARG A 97 -28.49 -2.67 -25.63
N LYS A 98 -28.10 -1.42 -25.38
CA LYS A 98 -28.99 -0.26 -25.38
C LYS A 98 -28.65 0.70 -26.53
N GLN A 99 -29.61 1.53 -26.92
CA GLN A 99 -29.38 2.64 -27.85
C GLN A 99 -29.11 3.92 -27.06
N TRP A 100 -28.16 4.71 -27.54
CA TRP A 100 -27.67 5.88 -26.83
C TRP A 100 -27.80 7.14 -27.69
N CYS A 101 -28.14 8.25 -27.05
CA CYS A 101 -28.31 9.52 -27.72
C CYS A 101 -26.99 10.00 -28.29
N ARG A 102 -26.96 10.31 -29.59
CA ARG A 102 -25.78 10.82 -30.30
C ARG A 102 -25.23 12.14 -29.72
N VAL A 103 -26.05 12.89 -28.99
CA VAL A 103 -25.70 14.22 -28.46
C VAL A 103 -25.22 14.16 -27.01
N CYS A 104 -25.98 13.52 -26.13
CA CYS A 104 -25.74 13.59 -24.68
C CYS A 104 -25.41 12.25 -24.03
N GLY A 105 -25.41 11.13 -24.78
CA GLY A 105 -25.10 9.82 -24.24
C GLY A 105 -26.16 9.23 -23.30
N ASN A 106 -27.32 9.87 -23.12
CA ASN A 106 -28.45 9.29 -22.38
C ASN A 106 -29.14 8.19 -23.20
N LEU A 107 -29.95 7.36 -22.54
CA LEU A 107 -30.75 6.35 -23.23
C LEU A 107 -31.63 6.98 -24.30
N SER A 108 -31.56 6.43 -25.50
CA SER A 108 -32.30 6.92 -26.65
C SER A 108 -33.66 6.26 -26.74
N SER A 109 -34.70 7.07 -26.99
CA SER A 109 -36.07 6.63 -27.27
C SER A 109 -36.52 6.98 -28.70
N TYR A 110 -35.82 7.89 -29.38
CA TYR A 110 -36.16 8.37 -30.72
C TYR A 110 -35.08 7.98 -31.74
N PRO A 111 -35.21 6.83 -32.43
CA PRO A 111 -34.29 6.46 -33.51
C PRO A 111 -34.51 7.36 -34.75
N CYS A 112 -33.43 7.71 -35.45
CA CYS A 112 -33.51 8.47 -36.71
C CYS A 112 -33.11 7.61 -37.92
N CYS A 113 -31.90 7.04 -37.91
CA CYS A 113 -31.42 6.09 -38.92
C CYS A 113 -30.28 5.23 -38.34
N TRP A 114 -29.63 4.39 -39.15
CA TRP A 114 -28.55 3.51 -38.70
C TRP A 114 -27.49 4.28 -37.87
N ASN A 115 -27.26 3.79 -36.65
CA ASN A 115 -26.29 4.34 -35.69
C ASN A 115 -26.51 5.83 -35.28
N VAL A 116 -27.72 6.37 -35.46
CA VAL A 116 -28.09 7.72 -35.03
C VAL A 116 -29.47 7.69 -34.36
N SER A 117 -29.46 7.89 -33.04
CA SER A 117 -30.66 7.91 -32.20
C SER A 117 -30.55 9.05 -31.17
N TYR A 118 -31.69 9.54 -30.67
CA TYR A 118 -31.77 10.67 -29.73
C TYR A 118 -32.66 10.34 -28.53
N CYS A 119 -32.35 10.91 -27.36
CA CYS A 119 -33.22 10.80 -26.19
C CYS A 119 -34.44 11.75 -26.28
N SER A 120 -34.36 12.79 -27.10
CA SER A 120 -35.43 13.78 -27.26
C SER A 120 -35.36 14.53 -28.59
N LYS A 121 -36.43 15.22 -28.96
CA LYS A 121 -36.50 16.08 -30.16
C LYS A 121 -35.55 17.26 -30.07
N GLU A 122 -35.32 17.79 -28.87
CA GLU A 122 -34.37 18.88 -28.62
C GLU A 122 -32.95 18.43 -28.96
N CYS A 123 -32.56 17.21 -28.57
CA CYS A 123 -31.27 16.64 -28.96
C CYS A 123 -31.18 16.41 -30.47
N GLN A 124 -32.26 15.97 -31.11
CA GLN A 124 -32.30 15.83 -32.57
C GLN A 124 -32.09 17.18 -33.26
N HIS A 125 -32.82 18.23 -32.85
CA HIS A 125 -32.69 19.58 -33.43
C HIS A 125 -31.27 20.15 -33.24
N ARG A 126 -30.65 19.90 -32.09
CA ARG A 126 -29.28 20.34 -31.80
C ARG A 126 -28.26 19.72 -32.77
N ASN A 127 -28.36 18.41 -33.02
CA ASN A 127 -27.48 17.72 -33.98
C ASN A 127 -27.90 17.89 -35.45
N TRP A 128 -29.09 18.45 -35.70
CA TRP A 128 -29.71 18.35 -37.02
C TRP A 128 -28.87 18.97 -38.14
N ARG A 129 -28.19 20.09 -37.87
CA ARG A 129 -27.35 20.76 -38.88
C ARG A 129 -26.22 19.84 -39.38
N GLU A 130 -25.61 19.07 -38.47
CA GLU A 130 -24.52 18.13 -38.79
C GLU A 130 -25.05 16.80 -39.35
N HIS A 131 -26.16 16.30 -38.80
CA HIS A 131 -26.73 15.02 -39.21
C HIS A 131 -27.47 15.07 -40.56
N ARG A 132 -28.16 16.17 -40.87
CA ARG A 132 -29.05 16.29 -42.03
C ARG A 132 -28.39 15.87 -43.36
N PRO A 133 -27.15 16.27 -43.70
CA PRO A 133 -26.51 15.89 -44.98
C PRO A 133 -26.28 14.37 -45.12
N SER A 134 -26.09 13.67 -44.01
CA SER A 134 -25.79 12.23 -43.97
C SER A 134 -26.97 11.37 -43.53
N CYS A 135 -28.14 11.96 -43.30
CA CYS A 135 -29.34 11.25 -42.84
C CYS A 135 -29.84 10.27 -43.92
N ARG A 136 -29.75 8.96 -43.64
CA ARG A 136 -30.17 7.90 -44.59
C ARG A 136 -31.68 7.88 -44.81
N ARG A 137 -32.46 8.06 -43.75
CA ARG A 137 -33.94 8.09 -43.83
C ARG A 137 -34.43 9.14 -44.82
N LYS A 138 -33.79 10.33 -44.84
CA LYS A 138 -34.12 11.39 -45.81
C LYS A 138 -33.75 11.04 -47.25
N LYS A 139 -32.63 10.33 -47.47
CA LYS A 139 -32.22 9.89 -48.81
C LYS A 139 -33.19 8.85 -49.37
N GLU A 140 -33.56 7.86 -48.56
CA GLU A 140 -34.53 6.83 -48.92
C GLU A 140 -35.94 7.43 -49.19
N GLU A 141 -36.38 8.40 -48.38
CA GLU A 141 -37.63 9.14 -48.61
C GLU A 141 -37.62 9.89 -49.95
N GLN A 142 -36.50 10.53 -50.31
CA GLN A 142 -36.35 11.23 -51.59
C GLN A 142 -36.34 10.27 -52.78
N GLU A 143 -35.61 9.17 -52.69
CA GLU A 143 -35.55 8.13 -53.73
C GLU A 143 -36.92 7.48 -53.98
N ASN A 144 -37.70 7.23 -52.93
CA ASN A 144 -39.04 6.65 -53.07
C ASN A 144 -40.05 7.64 -53.67
N ARG A 145 -39.94 8.94 -53.37
CA ARG A 145 -40.82 9.96 -53.97
C ARG A 145 -40.62 10.08 -55.48
N VAL A 146 -39.36 10.05 -55.93
CA VAL A 146 -39.00 10.08 -57.37
C VAL A 146 -39.53 8.85 -58.11
N LYS A 147 -39.59 7.68 -57.45
CA LYS A 147 -40.16 6.46 -58.04
C LYS A 147 -41.69 6.47 -58.15
N GLN A 148 -42.39 7.13 -57.23
CA GLN A 148 -43.87 7.25 -57.26
C GLN A 148 -44.36 8.28 -58.28
N GLU A 149 -43.58 9.34 -58.53
CA GLU A 149 -43.92 10.38 -59.53
C GLU A 149 -43.53 9.97 -60.97
N GLY A 150 -42.95 8.78 -61.19
CA GLY A 150 -42.39 8.32 -62.48
C GLY A 150 -43.17 7.23 -63.23
N SER A 151 -44.42 6.91 -62.86
CA SER A 151 -45.27 5.99 -63.64
C SER A 151 -46.13 6.79 -64.62
N PRO A 152 -45.97 6.67 -65.96
CA PRO A 152 -46.87 7.32 -66.90
C PRO A 152 -48.25 6.67 -66.84
N GLU A 153 -49.30 7.49 -66.79
CA GLU A 153 -50.69 7.09 -67.07
C GLU A 153 -50.76 6.57 -68.51
N GLU A 154 -51.03 5.27 -68.69
CA GLU A 154 -51.53 4.75 -69.97
C GLU A 154 -52.95 5.30 -70.14
N ALA A 155 -53.04 6.37 -70.93
CA ALA A 155 -54.29 6.94 -71.40
C ALA A 155 -55.04 5.92 -72.25
N THR A 156 -56.28 5.67 -71.85
CA THR A 156 -57.34 5.08 -72.66
C THR A 156 -57.48 5.82 -73.99
N ALA A 157 -57.47 5.10 -75.12
CA ALA A 157 -57.98 5.59 -76.39
C ALA A 157 -58.53 4.42 -77.22
N ASP A 158 -59.84 4.54 -77.51
CA ASP A 158 -60.65 3.99 -78.61
C ASP A 158 -60.19 2.73 -79.36
#